data_AF-A0A087SWJ7-F1
#
_entry.id   AF-A0A087SWJ7-F1
#
_cell.length_a   1.000
_cell.length_b   1.000
_cell.length_c   1.000
_cell.angle_alpha   90.00
_cell.angle_beta   90.00
_cell.angle_gamma   90.00
#
_symmetry.space_group_name_H-M   'P 1'
#
loop_
_entity.id
_entity.type
_entity.pdbx_description
1 polymer ?
#
loop_
_entity_poly.entity_id
_entity_poly.type
_entity_poly.pdbx_seq_one_letter_code
_entity_poly.pdbx_strand_id
1 'polypeptide(L)'
;MTRKECCCMKGSVAWGYPCEPCPDQRGEAFRKLCPDGFGYVIHEGIIEDINECMMDPTLCENGVCVNTDGGHRCECQEGFKIDRNGTKCIDV
;
A
#
# COMPACT_ATOMS: atom_id res chain seq x y z
N MET A 1 6.20 2.16 -11.06
CA MET A 1 4.82 1.97 -10.58
C MET A 1 3.91 1.55 -11.71
N THR A 2 3.49 0.30 -11.71
CA THR A 2 2.46 -0.24 -12.58
C THR A 2 1.07 -0.09 -11.94
N ARG A 3 0.01 -0.28 -12.73
CA ARG A 3 -1.37 -0.32 -12.22
C ARG A 3 -1.56 -1.39 -11.15
N LYS A 4 -0.93 -2.55 -11.33
CA LYS A 4 -1.01 -3.67 -10.39
C LYS A 4 -0.35 -3.31 -9.07
N GLU A 5 0.91 -2.87 -9.12
CA GLU A 5 1.64 -2.44 -7.92
C GLU A 5 0.85 -1.36 -7.17
N CYS A 6 0.27 -0.38 -7.87
CA CYS A 6 -0.50 0.67 -7.23
C CYS A 6 -1.83 0.18 -6.63
N CYS A 7 -2.68 -0.45 -7.43
CA CYS A 7 -4.03 -0.78 -6.97
C CYS A 7 -4.09 -2.00 -6.04
N CYS A 8 -3.04 -2.81 -5.96
CA CYS A 8 -2.95 -3.91 -4.99
C CYS A 8 -2.40 -3.45 -3.62
N MET A 9 -1.88 -2.23 -3.50
CA MET A 9 -1.56 -1.63 -2.19
C MET A 9 -2.83 -1.34 -1.39
N LYS A 10 -2.72 -1.50 -0.07
CA LYS A 10 -3.84 -1.21 0.84
C LYS A 10 -4.06 0.30 0.94
N GLY A 11 -5.25 0.76 0.57
CA GLY A 11 -5.66 2.17 0.70
C GLY A 11 -5.43 3.02 -0.56
N SER A 12 -4.83 2.47 -1.62
CA SER A 12 -4.75 3.13 -2.91
C SER A 12 -6.11 3.21 -3.60
N VAL A 13 -6.49 4.41 -4.03
CA VAL A 13 -7.81 4.70 -4.62
C VAL A 13 -7.77 4.95 -6.12
N ALA A 14 -6.61 5.33 -6.66
CA ALA A 14 -6.42 5.64 -8.08
C ALA A 14 -4.94 5.48 -8.48
N TRP A 15 -4.68 5.37 -9.79
CA TRP A 15 -3.34 5.22 -10.34
C TRP A 15 -3.14 6.07 -11.60
N GLY A 16 -1.88 6.46 -11.83
CA GLY A 16 -1.42 7.01 -13.11
C GLY A 16 -1.76 8.48 -13.35
N TYR A 17 -1.39 8.94 -14.55
CA TYR A 17 -1.79 10.23 -15.10
C TYR A 17 -2.22 10.04 -16.57
N PRO A 18 -3.46 10.39 -16.96
CA PRO A 18 -4.53 10.93 -16.12
C PRO A 18 -4.94 9.97 -15.00
N CYS A 19 -5.50 10.51 -13.92
CA CYS A 19 -5.85 9.75 -12.73
C CYS A 19 -7.00 8.76 -13.04
N GLU A 20 -6.73 7.47 -12.98
CA GLU A 20 -7.70 6.41 -13.22
C GLU A 20 -8.06 5.68 -11.91
N PRO A 21 -9.35 5.43 -11.63
CA PRO A 21 -9.75 4.78 -10.39
C PRO A 21 -9.26 3.33 -10.32
N CYS A 22 -8.83 2.91 -9.13
CA CYS A 22 -8.59 1.51 -8.84
C CYS A 22 -9.93 0.75 -8.79
N PRO A 23 -9.94 -0.56 -9.12
CA PRO A 23 -11.16 -1.35 -9.02
C PRO A 23 -11.66 -1.43 -7.57
N ASP A 24 -12.97 -1.61 -7.41
CA ASP A 24 -13.57 -1.85 -6.09
C ASP A 24 -12.89 -3.04 -5.41
N GLN A 25 -12.39 -2.83 -4.20
CA GLN A 25 -11.60 -3.78 -3.41
C GLN A 25 -12.33 -5.10 -3.11
N ARG A 26 -13.67 -5.14 -3.21
CA ARG A 26 -14.50 -6.33 -3.03
C ARG A 26 -14.99 -6.90 -4.36
N GLY A 27 -14.72 -6.20 -5.46
CA GLY A 27 -15.15 -6.54 -6.81
C GLY A 27 -14.31 -7.62 -7.48
N GLU A 28 -14.90 -8.26 -8.49
CA GLU A 28 -14.21 -9.25 -9.33
C GLU A 28 -13.02 -8.64 -10.09
N ALA A 29 -13.14 -7.36 -10.47
CA ALA A 29 -12.06 -6.62 -11.14
C ALA A 29 -10.80 -6.52 -10.26
N PHE A 30 -10.97 -6.32 -8.95
CA PHE A 30 -9.85 -6.34 -8.00
C PHE A 30 -9.23 -7.73 -7.89
N ARG A 31 -10.05 -8.79 -7.76
CA ARG A 31 -9.55 -10.19 -7.70
C ARG A 31 -8.77 -10.60 -8.96
N LYS A 32 -9.14 -10.07 -10.12
CA LYS A 32 -8.41 -10.29 -11.39
C LYS A 32 -7.09 -9.50 -11.44
N LEU A 33 -7.07 -8.30 -10.87
CA LEU A 33 -5.88 -7.45 -10.85
C LEU A 33 -4.86 -7.91 -9.80
N CYS A 34 -5.36 -8.33 -8.63
CA CYS A 34 -4.64 -8.69 -7.42
C CYS A 34 -5.06 -10.10 -6.96
N PRO A 35 -4.63 -11.17 -7.68
CA PRO A 35 -5.07 -12.53 -7.39
C PRO A 35 -4.62 -13.04 -6.02
N ASP A 36 -3.49 -12.56 -5.51
CA ASP A 36 -2.91 -12.92 -4.21
C ASP A 36 -3.37 -11.99 -3.08
N GLY A 37 -4.28 -11.05 -3.38
CA GLY A 37 -4.80 -10.09 -2.43
C GLY A 37 -3.97 -8.82 -2.34
N PHE A 38 -4.08 -8.13 -1.20
CA PHE A 38 -3.39 -6.86 -0.95
C PHE A 38 -1.93 -7.08 -0.59
N GLY A 39 -1.08 -6.13 -1.00
CA GLY A 39 0.34 -6.11 -0.62
C GLY A 39 1.23 -7.05 -1.45
N TYR A 40 0.69 -7.75 -2.45
CA TYR A 40 1.45 -8.71 -3.25
C TYR A 40 1.24 -8.53 -4.75
N VAL A 41 2.28 -8.86 -5.53
CA VAL A 41 2.24 -8.99 -6.99
C VAL A 41 2.87 -10.31 -7.42
N ILE A 42 2.37 -10.90 -8.51
CA ILE A 42 3.04 -12.02 -9.18
C ILE A 42 3.92 -11.49 -10.29
N HIS A 43 5.21 -11.73 -10.18
CA HIS A 43 6.20 -11.54 -11.24
C HIS A 43 6.73 -12.91 -11.67
N GLU A 44 6.44 -13.28 -12.92
CA GLU A 44 6.91 -14.55 -13.52
C GLU A 44 6.57 -15.84 -12.73
N GLY A 45 5.45 -15.82 -12.01
CA GLY A 45 4.98 -16.96 -11.21
C GLY A 45 5.52 -16.98 -9.77
N ILE A 46 6.29 -15.97 -9.38
CA ILE A 46 6.78 -15.75 -8.01
C ILE A 46 5.91 -14.68 -7.36
N ILE A 47 5.44 -14.95 -6.14
CA ILE A 47 4.74 -13.95 -5.32
C ILE A 47 5.80 -13.07 -4.66
N GLU A 48 5.72 -11.78 -4.92
CA GLU A 48 6.59 -10.76 -4.35
C GLU A 48 5.75 -9.76 -3.55
N ASP A 49 6.29 -9.36 -2.40
CA ASP A 49 5.75 -8.28 -1.58
C ASP A 49 5.90 -6.92 -2.29
N ILE A 50 4.87 -6.09 -2.21
CA ILE A 50 4.90 -4.73 -2.73
C ILE A 50 5.53 -3.85 -1.66
N ASN A 51 6.73 -3.35 -1.92
CA ASN A 51 7.37 -2.41 -1.00
C ASN A 51 6.71 -1.02 -1.04
N GLU A 52 5.68 -0.79 -0.23
CA GLU A 52 4.91 0.45 -0.29
C GLU A 52 5.73 1.68 0.10
N CYS A 53 6.75 1.50 0.96
CA CYS A 53 7.68 2.57 1.33
C CYS A 53 8.50 3.09 0.15
N MET A 54 8.82 2.22 -0.81
CA MET A 54 9.49 2.61 -2.06
C MET A 54 8.52 3.19 -3.09
N MET A 55 7.26 2.78 -3.04
CA MET A 55 6.24 3.20 -3.99
C MET A 55 5.69 4.60 -3.68
N ASP A 56 5.46 4.88 -2.40
CA ASP A 56 5.00 6.17 -1.92
C ASP A 56 5.74 6.54 -0.62
N PRO A 57 6.79 7.38 -0.73
CA PRO A 57 7.55 7.86 0.42
C PRO A 57 6.72 8.71 1.40
N THR A 58 5.52 9.14 1.01
CA THR A 58 4.64 9.99 1.83
C THR A 58 3.64 9.20 2.66
N LEU A 59 3.67 7.86 2.58
CA LEU A 59 2.74 6.97 3.27
C LEU A 59 2.66 7.22 4.79
N CYS A 60 3.83 7.46 5.41
CA CYS A 60 3.97 7.66 6.84
C CYS A 60 4.26 9.13 7.17
N GLU A 61 3.24 9.96 7.14
CA GLU A 61 3.35 11.35 7.63
C GLU A 61 3.77 11.34 9.11
N ASN A 62 4.78 12.15 9.48
CA ASN A 62 5.37 12.23 10.83
C ASN A 62 6.02 10.92 11.34
N GLY A 63 6.50 10.07 10.43
CA GLY A 63 7.18 8.82 10.77
C GLY A 63 8.12 8.32 9.69
N VAL A 64 8.70 7.15 9.94
CA VAL A 64 9.51 6.40 8.98
C VAL A 64 8.72 5.19 8.52
N CYS A 65 8.59 5.01 7.20
CA CYS A 65 7.96 3.82 6.65
C CYS A 65 8.92 2.63 6.74
N VAL A 66 8.42 1.51 7.25
CA VAL A 66 9.14 0.24 7.31
C VAL A 66 8.33 -0.81 6.57
N ASN A 67 8.92 -1.37 5.51
CA ASN A 67 8.30 -2.42 4.72
C ASN A 67 8.17 -3.73 5.51
N THR A 68 7.08 -4.44 5.31
CA THR A 68 6.78 -5.73 5.97
C THR A 68 6.14 -6.70 4.96
N ASP A 69 6.14 -8.00 5.25
CA ASP A 69 5.52 -8.97 4.34
C ASP A 69 3.99 -8.76 4.28
N GLY A 70 3.50 -8.35 3.10
CA GLY A 70 2.10 -8.07 2.81
C GLY A 70 1.62 -6.67 3.24
N GLY A 71 2.54 -5.74 3.51
CA GLY A 71 2.18 -4.38 3.89
C GLY A 71 3.33 -3.56 4.46
N HIS A 72 3.01 -2.52 5.21
CA HIS A 72 4.00 -1.67 5.88
C HIS A 72 3.57 -1.34 7.31
N ARG A 73 4.52 -0.84 8.10
CA ARG A 73 4.26 -0.13 9.35
C ARG A 73 4.92 1.23 9.34
N CYS A 74 4.34 2.20 10.04
CA CYS A 74 4.97 3.48 10.30
C CYS A 74 5.64 3.48 11.67
N GLU A 75 6.92 3.78 11.73
CA GLU A 75 7.63 4.06 12.99
C GLU A 75 7.57 5.57 13.26
N CYS A 76 6.73 5.97 14.22
CA CYS A 76 6.44 7.37 14.49
C CYS A 76 7.59 8.08 15.19
N GLN A 77 7.77 9.36 14.86
CA GLN A 77 8.70 10.24 15.55
C GLN A 77 8.25 10.50 16.99
N GLU A 78 9.17 11.01 17.82
CA GLU A 78 8.85 11.40 19.19
C GLU A 78 7.73 12.46 19.22
N GLY A 79 6.72 12.26 20.07
CA GLY A 79 5.51 13.09 20.10
C GLY A 79 4.39 12.65 19.15
N PHE A 80 4.51 11.49 18.50
CA PHE A 80 3.44 10.89 17.70
C PHE A 80 3.21 9.42 18.08
N LYS A 81 1.98 8.93 17.88
CA LYS A 81 1.59 7.52 18.07
C LYS A 81 0.99 6.93 16.79
N ILE A 82 1.14 5.63 16.61
CA ILE A 82 0.48 4.88 15.54
C ILE A 82 -1.06 4.94 15.71
N ASP A 83 -1.77 5.16 14.60
CA ASP A 83 -3.23 5.05 14.53
C ASP A 83 -3.71 3.60 14.71
N ARG A 84 -5.03 3.40 14.89
CA ARG A 84 -5.58 2.03 15.08
C ARG A 84 -5.32 1.10 13.89
N ASN A 85 -5.01 1.64 12.72
CA ASN A 85 -4.77 0.86 11.51
C ASN A 85 -3.30 0.49 11.32
N GLY A 86 -2.37 1.07 12.09
CA GLY A 86 -0.93 0.80 11.93
C GLY A 86 -0.24 1.64 10.86
N THR A 87 -0.98 2.54 10.21
CA THR A 87 -0.60 3.13 8.90
C THR A 87 -0.37 4.64 8.96
N LYS A 88 -0.66 5.29 10.09
CA LYS A 88 -0.47 6.75 10.24
C LYS A 88 0.08 7.10 11.61
N CYS A 89 0.90 8.14 11.68
CA CYS A 89 1.34 8.74 12.93
C CYS A 89 0.47 9.95 13.26
N ILE A 90 -0.25 9.85 14.38
CA ILE A 90 -1.13 10.91 14.89
C ILE A 90 -0.52 11.53 16.15
N ASP A 91 -0.73 12.83 16.34
CA ASP A 91 -0.29 13.57 17.53
C ASP A 91 -0.86 12.92 18.81
N VAL A 92 -0.07 12.92 19.88
CA VAL A 92 -0.40 12.19 21.12
C VAL A 92 -1.38 12.92 22.01
#